data_AF-A0A9D7BCP9-F1
#
_entry.id   AF-A0A9D7BCP9-F1
#
_cell.length_a   1.000
_cell.length_b   1.000
_cell.length_c   1.000
_cell.angle_alpha   90.00
_cell.angle_beta   90.00
_cell.angle_gamma   90.00
#
_symmetry.space_group_name_H-M   'P 1'
#
loop_
_entity.id
_entity.type
_entity.pdbx_description
1 polymer ?
#
loop_
_entity_poly.entity_id
_entity_poly.type
_entity_poly.pdbx_seq_one_letter_code
_entity_poly.pdbx_strand_id
1 'polypeptide(L)'
;MTTLLKKLPGDRTIWMAALFLALISLLAVYGSISSLAVKRDGSTLHFLLKHALMLGSGGLIMYYASLLRYAIYSRLAQLSIWLVAGLLLLTLVLGSNINDASRWLTIPIINQSFQTSDLAKVVLIAYLARVLAKHHGEEWTLREVALKLMLPVGVICGLILPANFSTAALLFLICVTLMFIAQVPIKHLAVLIGAAVAAFALLLLIADFFPDLLPRAATWAARIKAFGSEAGSDANYQVEHAKIAIASGGLFPSMPGTAASRNWLPHPYSDMITPSSWRSTAAYSADWAFCCST
;
A
#
# COMPACT_ATOMS: atom_id res chain seq x y z
N MET A 1 -2.86 34.92 2.76
CA MET A 1 -3.10 33.46 2.93
C MET A 1 -4.55 33.05 2.64
N THR A 2 -5.55 33.81 3.12
CA THR A 2 -7.00 33.54 2.91
C THR A 2 -7.48 33.65 1.45
N THR A 3 -6.81 34.45 0.62
CA THR A 3 -7.13 34.63 -0.82
C THR A 3 -6.69 33.47 -1.70
N LEU A 4 -5.58 32.79 -1.37
CA LEU A 4 -5.12 31.59 -2.09
C LEU A 4 -6.00 30.37 -1.77
N LEU A 5 -6.35 30.19 -0.49
CA LEU A 5 -7.23 29.10 -0.03
C LEU A 5 -8.68 29.21 -0.55
N LYS A 6 -9.13 30.42 -0.92
CA LYS A 6 -10.44 30.63 -1.56
C LYS A 6 -10.47 30.24 -3.04
N LYS A 7 -9.31 30.17 -3.71
CA LYS A 7 -9.18 29.80 -5.13
C LYS A 7 -8.95 28.31 -5.35
N LEU A 8 -8.74 27.53 -4.29
CA LEU A 8 -8.60 26.07 -4.39
C LEU A 8 -9.99 25.42 -4.54
N PRO A 9 -10.21 24.62 -5.59
CA PRO A 9 -11.42 23.81 -5.69
C PRO A 9 -11.37 22.64 -4.70
N GLY A 10 -12.51 22.36 -4.05
CA GLY A 10 -12.70 21.26 -3.10
C GLY A 10 -12.79 21.70 -1.63
N ASP A 11 -12.81 20.72 -0.74
CA ASP A 11 -12.87 20.94 0.71
C ASP A 11 -11.52 21.44 1.25
N ARG A 12 -11.54 22.56 1.98
CA ARG A 12 -10.35 23.18 2.57
C ARG A 12 -9.71 22.31 3.65
N THR A 13 -10.51 21.51 4.35
CA THR A 13 -10.01 20.64 5.43
C THR A 13 -9.04 19.59 4.89
N ILE A 14 -9.36 18.99 3.74
CA ILE A 14 -8.52 18.00 3.06
C ILE A 14 -7.19 18.61 2.62
N TRP A 15 -7.22 19.82 2.04
CA TRP A 15 -6.01 20.54 1.67
C TRP A 15 -5.11 20.85 2.86
N MET A 16 -5.70 21.29 3.99
CA MET A 16 -4.94 21.56 5.21
C MET A 16 -4.35 20.27 5.80
N ALA A 17 -5.12 19.18 5.84
CA ALA A 17 -4.64 17.88 6.32
C ALA A 17 -3.49 17.34 5.46
N ALA A 18 -3.61 17.41 4.13
CA ALA A 18 -2.58 16.97 3.21
C ALA A 18 -1.28 17.78 3.37
N LEU A 19 -1.39 19.12 3.49
CA LEU A 19 -0.23 19.99 3.67
C LEU A 19 0.43 19.78 5.04
N PHE A 20 -0.36 19.54 6.09
CA PHE A 20 0.13 19.22 7.42
C PHE A 20 0.88 17.88 7.44
N LEU A 21 0.33 16.83 6.81
CA LEU A 21 0.98 15.53 6.68
C LEU A 21 2.26 15.62 5.82
N ALA A 22 2.26 16.42 4.76
CA ALA A 22 3.45 16.67 3.94
C ALA A 22 4.57 17.35 4.75
N LEU A 23 4.22 18.31 5.62
CA LEU A 23 5.17 18.97 6.52
C LEU A 23 5.78 17.96 7.51
N ILE A 24 4.94 17.15 8.17
CA ILE A 24 5.40 16.09 9.09
C ILE A 24 6.30 15.08 8.36
N SER A 25 5.94 14.70 7.13
CA SER A 25 6.74 13.81 6.29
C SER A 25 8.14 14.39 6.04
N LEU A 26 8.24 15.68 5.70
CA LEU A 26 9.53 16.33 5.47
C LEU A 26 10.39 16.37 6.74
N LEU A 27 9.79 16.64 7.90
CA LEU A 27 10.48 16.60 9.19
C LEU A 27 10.98 15.18 9.54
N ALA A 28 10.13 14.16 9.37
CA ALA A 28 10.48 12.77 9.66
C ALA A 28 11.63 12.28 8.76
N VAL A 29 11.59 12.65 7.48
CA VAL A 29 12.60 12.29 6.49
C VAL A 29 13.93 12.99 6.76
N TYR A 30 13.92 14.29 7.08
CA TYR A 30 15.12 15.00 7.54
C TYR A 30 15.73 14.34 8.78
N GLY A 31 14.87 13.97 9.74
CA GLY A 31 15.25 13.28 10.96
C GLY A 31 15.79 11.85 10.76
N SER A 32 15.51 11.17 9.66
CA SER A 32 16.03 9.82 9.37
C SER A 32 17.30 9.88 8.48
N ILE A 33 17.30 10.73 7.45
CA ILE A 33 18.40 10.85 6.47
C ILE A 33 19.70 11.32 7.11
N SER A 34 19.67 12.15 8.15
CA SER A 34 20.91 12.64 8.77
C SER A 34 21.79 11.52 9.37
N SER A 35 21.26 10.29 9.58
CA SER A 35 22.10 9.11 9.91
C SER A 35 22.67 8.45 8.68
N LEU A 36 21.89 8.42 7.60
CA LEU A 36 22.24 7.73 6.37
C LEU A 36 23.31 8.52 5.60
N ALA A 37 23.21 9.85 5.59
CA ALA A 37 24.18 10.76 4.98
C ALA A 37 25.58 10.60 5.60
N VAL A 38 25.66 10.44 6.94
CA VAL A 38 26.91 10.17 7.66
C VAL A 38 27.49 8.80 7.33
N LYS A 39 26.65 7.81 7.01
CA LYS A 39 27.07 6.43 6.69
C LYS A 39 27.44 6.21 5.21
N ARG A 40 27.07 7.11 4.30
CA ARG A 40 27.12 6.87 2.84
C ARG A 40 27.75 7.99 2.02
N ASP A 41 28.47 8.92 2.67
CA ASP A 41 29.15 10.07 2.03
C ASP A 41 28.28 10.85 1.02
N GLY A 42 27.00 10.99 1.34
CA GLY A 42 26.03 11.73 0.52
C GLY A 42 25.63 13.03 1.19
N SER A 43 25.44 14.09 0.41
CA SER A 43 24.90 15.34 0.96
C SER A 43 23.46 15.13 1.43
N THR A 44 23.19 15.38 2.72
CA THR A 44 21.83 15.35 3.31
C THR A 44 20.83 16.16 2.49
N LEU A 45 21.31 17.26 1.91
CA LEU A 45 20.56 18.18 1.05
C LEU A 45 20.03 17.49 -0.21
N HIS A 46 20.81 16.61 -0.85
CA HIS A 46 20.39 15.91 -2.07
C HIS A 46 19.15 15.04 -1.85
N PHE A 47 19.15 14.22 -0.79
CA PHE A 47 18.00 13.37 -0.46
C PHE A 47 16.78 14.19 -0.01
N LEU A 48 16.99 15.27 0.74
CA LEU A 48 15.92 16.17 1.16
C LEU A 48 15.26 16.88 -0.03
N LEU A 49 16.06 17.41 -0.97
CA LEU A 49 15.55 18.02 -2.21
C LEU A 49 14.79 17.00 -3.06
N LYS A 50 15.31 15.77 -3.19
CA LYS A 50 14.61 14.70 -3.92
C LYS A 50 13.24 14.44 -3.30
N HIS A 51 13.14 14.31 -1.97
CA HIS A 51 11.87 14.10 -1.27
C HIS A 51 10.92 15.30 -1.41
N ALA A 52 11.44 16.52 -1.29
CA ALA A 52 10.66 17.75 -1.46
C ALA A 52 10.09 17.88 -2.88
N LEU A 53 10.87 17.54 -3.91
CA LEU A 53 10.42 17.51 -5.31
C LEU A 53 9.33 16.43 -5.52
N MET A 54 9.49 15.25 -4.92
CA MET A 54 8.47 14.20 -4.97
C MET A 54 7.16 14.67 -4.31
N LEU A 55 7.22 15.27 -3.12
CA LEU A 55 6.05 15.86 -2.46
C LEU A 55 5.40 16.97 -3.30
N GLY A 56 6.21 17.86 -3.89
CA GLY A 56 5.75 18.92 -4.78
C GLY A 56 5.03 18.37 -6.02
N SER A 57 5.60 17.33 -6.64
CA SER A 57 4.97 16.66 -7.79
C SER A 57 3.66 15.97 -7.42
N GLY A 58 3.57 15.33 -6.25
CA GLY A 58 2.34 14.73 -5.73
C GLY A 58 1.27 15.79 -5.44
N GLY A 59 1.65 16.92 -4.85
CA GLY A 59 0.76 18.06 -4.62
C GLY A 59 0.22 18.66 -5.92
N LEU A 60 1.05 18.73 -6.97
CA LEU A 60 0.66 19.18 -8.30
C LEU A 60 -0.34 18.20 -8.95
N ILE A 61 -0.09 16.89 -8.87
CA ILE A 61 -1.03 15.86 -9.33
C ILE A 61 -2.36 15.98 -8.58
N MET A 62 -2.33 16.17 -7.26
CA MET A 62 -3.52 16.36 -6.43
C MET A 62 -4.32 17.60 -6.84
N TYR A 63 -3.64 18.70 -7.16
CA TYR A 63 -4.28 19.92 -7.65
C TYR A 63 -4.96 19.71 -9.01
N TYR A 64 -4.29 19.10 -9.98
CA TYR A 64 -4.92 18.80 -11.27
C TYR A 64 -6.06 17.78 -11.14
N ALA A 65 -5.92 16.81 -10.24
CA ALA A 65 -6.96 15.84 -9.97
C ALA A 65 -8.23 16.50 -9.40
N SER A 66 -8.10 17.53 -8.55
CA SER A 66 -9.26 18.23 -7.97
C SER A 66 -10.01 19.11 -8.97
N LEU A 67 -9.38 19.48 -10.10
CA LEU A 67 -10.01 20.26 -11.17
C LEU A 67 -10.92 19.41 -12.07
N LEU A 68 -10.71 18.09 -12.09
CA LEU A 68 -11.43 17.17 -12.97
C LEU A 68 -12.80 16.81 -12.38
N ARG A 69 -13.84 16.80 -13.23
CA ARG A 69 -15.21 16.43 -12.83
C ARG A 69 -15.31 14.93 -12.54
N TYR A 70 -16.07 14.56 -11.51
CA TYR A 70 -16.29 13.15 -11.11
C TYR A 70 -16.80 12.24 -12.24
N ALA A 71 -17.59 12.79 -13.18
CA ALA A 71 -18.11 12.03 -14.33
C ALA A 71 -16.99 11.51 -15.26
N ILE A 72 -15.88 12.24 -15.36
CA ILE A 72 -14.72 11.85 -16.17
C ILE A 72 -14.01 10.66 -15.51
N TYR A 73 -13.80 10.71 -14.19
CA TYR A 73 -13.22 9.62 -13.42
C TYR A 73 -14.04 8.34 -13.52
N SER A 74 -15.36 8.45 -13.44
CA SER A 74 -16.27 7.32 -13.63
C SER A 74 -16.01 6.65 -14.98
N ARG A 75 -16.01 7.40 -16.09
CA ARG A 75 -15.76 6.85 -17.43
C ARG A 75 -14.36 6.24 -17.56
N LEU A 76 -13.34 6.96 -17.11
CA LEU A 76 -11.94 6.53 -17.13
C LEU A 76 -11.76 5.21 -16.38
N ALA A 77 -12.38 5.02 -15.21
CA ALA A 77 -12.23 3.82 -14.39
C ALA A 77 -12.54 2.51 -15.13
N GLN A 78 -13.50 2.53 -16.08
CA GLN A 78 -13.86 1.33 -16.86
C GLN A 78 -12.85 1.02 -17.97
N LEU A 79 -12.17 2.03 -18.50
CA LEU A 79 -11.10 1.83 -19.49
C LEU A 79 -9.79 1.47 -18.77
N SER A 80 -9.51 2.16 -17.66
CA SER A 80 -8.26 2.04 -16.94
C SER A 80 -8.11 0.70 -16.22
N ILE A 81 -9.19 -0.02 -15.90
CA ILE A 81 -9.09 -1.35 -15.31
C ILE A 81 -8.34 -2.33 -16.23
N TRP A 82 -8.60 -2.29 -17.54
CA TRP A 82 -7.92 -3.11 -18.54
C TRP A 82 -6.48 -2.66 -18.75
N LEU A 83 -6.26 -1.34 -18.78
CA LEU A 83 -4.93 -0.76 -18.89
C LEU A 83 -4.06 -1.18 -17.71
N VAL A 84 -4.57 -1.10 -16.48
CA VAL A 84 -3.79 -1.45 -15.29
C VAL A 84 -3.61 -2.96 -15.16
N ALA A 85 -4.58 -3.78 -15.54
CA ALA A 85 -4.37 -5.23 -15.63
C ALA A 85 -3.24 -5.58 -16.61
N GLY A 86 -3.21 -4.95 -17.79
CA GLY A 86 -2.12 -5.11 -18.75
C GLY A 86 -0.78 -4.60 -18.23
N LEU A 87 -0.78 -3.46 -17.52
CA LEU A 87 0.42 -2.90 -16.91
C LEU A 87 0.97 -3.79 -15.77
N LEU A 88 0.10 -4.39 -14.96
CA LEU A 88 0.48 -5.35 -13.93
C LEU A 88 1.09 -6.62 -14.53
N LEU A 89 0.50 -7.13 -15.61
CA LEU A 89 1.03 -8.27 -16.35
C LEU A 89 2.41 -7.92 -16.93
N LEU A 90 2.55 -6.74 -17.53
CA LEU A 90 3.83 -6.24 -18.02
C LEU A 90 4.88 -6.17 -16.91
N THR A 91 4.52 -5.70 -15.72
CA THR A 91 5.47 -5.68 -14.60
C THR A 91 5.84 -7.06 -14.10
N LEU A 92 4.94 -8.04 -14.18
CA LEU A 92 5.27 -9.41 -13.81
C LEU A 92 6.36 -9.99 -14.73
N VAL A 93 6.29 -9.68 -16.03
CA VAL A 93 7.22 -10.17 -17.07
C VAL A 93 8.52 -9.35 -17.15
N LEU A 94 8.43 -8.02 -17.12
CA LEU A 94 9.56 -7.10 -17.38
C LEU A 94 10.09 -6.39 -16.13
N GLY A 95 9.44 -6.55 -14.98
CA GLY A 95 9.86 -5.85 -13.77
C GLY A 95 11.25 -6.29 -13.33
N SER A 96 12.06 -5.33 -12.89
CA SER A 96 13.40 -5.60 -12.41
C SER A 96 13.36 -6.54 -11.20
N ASN A 97 14.09 -7.66 -11.27
CA ASN A 97 14.22 -8.61 -10.16
C ASN A 97 15.15 -8.04 -9.11
N ILE A 98 14.60 -7.26 -8.17
CA ILE A 98 15.29 -6.93 -6.93
C ILE A 98 14.73 -7.88 -5.87
N ASN A 99 15.53 -8.88 -5.47
CA ASN A 99 15.19 -9.96 -4.52
C ASN A 99 14.07 -10.91 -4.99
N ASP A 100 14.21 -11.50 -6.19
CA ASP A 100 13.30 -12.52 -6.77
C ASP A 100 11.84 -12.07 -6.94
N ALA A 101 11.60 -10.76 -7.06
CA ALA A 101 10.28 -10.19 -7.22
C ALA A 101 10.28 -8.95 -8.11
N SER A 102 9.68 -9.08 -9.30
CA SER A 102 9.44 -8.00 -10.26
C SER A 102 8.34 -7.05 -9.75
N ARG A 103 8.68 -6.19 -8.78
CA ARG A 103 7.74 -5.27 -8.12
C ARG A 103 7.73 -3.85 -8.68
N TRP A 104 8.83 -3.45 -9.30
CA TRP A 104 9.05 -2.07 -9.70
C TRP A 104 9.35 -2.01 -11.19
N LEU A 105 8.60 -1.15 -11.89
CA LEU A 105 8.94 -0.78 -13.25
C LEU A 105 9.89 0.41 -13.18
N THR A 106 11.16 0.16 -13.45
CA THR A 106 12.16 1.22 -13.53
C THR A 106 12.02 1.87 -14.89
N ILE A 107 11.52 3.12 -14.93
CA ILE A 107 11.36 3.84 -16.20
C ILE A 107 12.77 4.26 -16.65
N PRO A 108 13.29 3.74 -17.78
CA PRO A 108 14.69 3.93 -18.18
C PRO A 108 15.05 5.39 -18.47
N ILE A 109 14.04 6.23 -18.74
CA ILE A 109 14.22 7.67 -19.03
C ILE A 109 14.40 8.49 -17.75
N ILE A 110 13.76 8.10 -16.64
CA ILE A 110 13.69 8.90 -15.40
C ILE A 110 14.49 8.24 -14.27
N ASN A 111 14.95 6.99 -14.44
CA ASN A 111 15.63 6.19 -13.41
C ASN A 111 14.88 6.15 -12.07
N GLN A 112 13.55 6.27 -12.13
CA GLN A 112 12.68 6.25 -10.97
C GLN A 112 11.78 5.03 -11.07
N SER A 113 11.63 4.37 -9.93
CA SER A 113 10.88 3.13 -9.80
C SER A 113 9.39 3.46 -9.61
N PHE A 114 8.54 3.03 -10.55
CA PHE A 114 7.09 3.19 -10.46
C PHE A 114 6.44 1.88 -10.01
N GLN A 115 5.63 1.96 -8.95
CA GLN A 115 4.91 0.82 -8.41
C GLN A 115 3.51 0.73 -9.05
N THR A 116 3.34 -0.26 -9.92
CA THR A 116 2.09 -0.45 -10.69
C THR A 116 0.91 -0.88 -9.83
N SER A 117 1.18 -1.55 -8.70
CA SER A 117 0.14 -1.91 -7.73
C SER A 117 -0.52 -0.71 -7.04
N ASP A 118 0.17 0.42 -6.92
CA ASP A 118 -0.44 1.62 -6.31
C ASP A 118 -1.50 2.23 -7.23
N LEU A 119 -1.20 2.31 -8.52
CA LEU A 119 -2.17 2.72 -9.53
C LEU A 119 -3.35 1.74 -9.59
N ALA A 120 -3.09 0.43 -9.51
CA ALA A 120 -4.11 -0.62 -9.53
C ALA A 120 -5.12 -0.50 -8.39
N LYS A 121 -4.66 -0.22 -7.16
CA LYS A 121 -5.53 0.00 -6.01
C LYS A 121 -6.53 1.13 -6.26
N VAL A 122 -6.04 2.29 -6.73
CA VAL A 122 -6.89 3.47 -6.98
C VAL A 122 -7.90 3.18 -8.10
N VAL A 123 -7.44 2.57 -9.20
CA VAL A 123 -8.30 2.25 -10.35
C VAL A 123 -9.36 1.21 -9.99
N LEU A 124 -9.01 0.16 -9.25
CA LEU A 124 -9.96 -0.88 -8.84
C LEU A 124 -11.05 -0.31 -7.92
N ILE A 125 -10.67 0.50 -6.92
CA ILE A 125 -11.63 1.14 -6.01
C ILE A 125 -12.56 2.08 -6.79
N ALA A 126 -12.03 2.89 -7.71
CA ALA A 126 -12.84 3.78 -8.54
C ALA A 126 -13.79 3.01 -9.48
N TYR A 127 -13.33 1.89 -10.03
CA TYR A 127 -14.14 1.00 -10.86
C TYR A 127 -15.31 0.39 -10.05
N LEU A 128 -15.02 -0.19 -8.88
CA LEU A 128 -16.04 -0.77 -8.01
C LEU A 128 -17.06 0.28 -7.57
N ALA A 129 -16.59 1.44 -7.09
CA ALA A 129 -17.46 2.54 -6.67
C ALA A 129 -18.43 2.95 -7.80
N ARG A 130 -17.95 3.02 -9.05
CA ARG A 130 -18.81 3.30 -10.20
C ARG A 130 -19.83 2.20 -10.44
N VAL A 131 -19.42 0.94 -10.48
CA VAL A 131 -20.32 -0.18 -10.80
C VAL A 131 -21.43 -0.26 -9.76
N LEU A 132 -21.06 -0.15 -8.49
CA LEU A 132 -22.00 -0.13 -7.36
C LEU A 132 -22.93 1.08 -7.42
N ALA A 133 -22.41 2.28 -7.73
CA ALA A 133 -23.24 3.47 -7.86
C ALA A 133 -24.23 3.41 -9.03
N LYS A 134 -23.89 2.73 -10.13
CA LYS A 134 -24.78 2.54 -11.28
C LYS A 134 -25.85 1.48 -11.05
N HIS A 135 -25.54 0.49 -10.22
CA HIS A 135 -26.46 -0.61 -9.88
C HIS A 135 -27.33 -0.27 -8.65
N HIS A 136 -27.34 1.00 -8.24
CA HIS A 136 -28.09 1.44 -7.08
C HIS A 136 -29.60 1.33 -7.34
N GLY A 137 -30.28 0.52 -6.54
CA GLY A 137 -31.72 0.28 -6.64
C GLY A 137 -32.12 -0.94 -7.49
N GLU A 138 -31.15 -1.69 -8.04
CA GLU A 138 -31.39 -2.98 -8.69
C GLU A 138 -31.03 -4.13 -7.74
N GLU A 139 -31.72 -5.26 -7.87
CA GLU A 139 -31.36 -6.46 -7.10
C GLU A 139 -30.12 -7.12 -7.69
N TRP A 140 -29.15 -7.43 -6.82
CA TRP A 140 -27.93 -8.11 -7.22
C TRP A 140 -28.15 -9.59 -7.49
N THR A 141 -27.87 -10.03 -8.71
CA THR A 141 -27.78 -11.46 -9.02
C THR A 141 -26.38 -12.02 -8.74
N LEU A 142 -26.26 -13.30 -8.35
CA LEU A 142 -24.95 -13.94 -8.09
C LEU A 142 -23.99 -13.79 -9.28
N ARG A 143 -24.51 -13.93 -10.50
CA ARG A 143 -23.73 -13.82 -11.74
C ARG A 143 -23.17 -12.41 -11.92
N GLU A 144 -23.93 -11.37 -11.57
CA GLU A 144 -23.48 -9.99 -11.68
C GLU A 144 -22.44 -9.65 -10.63
N VAL A 145 -22.64 -10.07 -9.38
CA VAL A 145 -21.62 -9.90 -8.33
C VAL A 145 -20.34 -10.63 -8.73
N ALA A 146 -20.45 -11.86 -9.24
CA ALA A 146 -19.31 -12.63 -9.71
C ALA A 146 -18.56 -11.95 -10.87
N LEU A 147 -19.26 -11.55 -11.93
CA LEU A 147 -18.63 -11.05 -13.16
C LEU A 147 -18.27 -9.56 -13.12
N LYS A 148 -19.13 -8.70 -12.55
CA LYS A 148 -18.94 -7.25 -12.55
C LYS A 148 -18.11 -6.77 -11.36
N LEU A 149 -18.08 -7.50 -10.24
CA LEU A 149 -17.34 -7.12 -9.03
C LEU A 149 -16.16 -8.06 -8.74
N MET A 150 -16.43 -9.35 -8.53
CA MET A 150 -15.40 -10.30 -8.09
C MET A 150 -14.37 -10.65 -9.15
N LEU A 151 -14.75 -10.72 -10.43
CA LEU A 151 -13.81 -11.02 -11.51
C LEU A 151 -12.72 -9.93 -11.64
N PRO A 152 -13.04 -8.62 -11.76
CA PRO A 152 -12.02 -7.57 -11.73
C PRO A 152 -11.14 -7.58 -10.48
N VAL A 153 -11.74 -7.81 -9.31
CA VAL A 153 -11.00 -7.91 -8.03
C VAL A 153 -10.05 -9.10 -8.06
N GLY A 154 -10.53 -10.27 -8.46
CA GLY A 154 -9.75 -11.51 -8.55
C GLY A 154 -8.59 -11.41 -9.54
N VAL A 155 -8.80 -10.78 -10.70
CA VAL A 155 -7.75 -10.54 -11.70
C VAL A 155 -6.67 -9.62 -11.14
N ILE A 156 -7.05 -8.47 -10.57
CA ILE A 156 -6.07 -7.50 -10.05
C ILE A 156 -5.35 -8.06 -8.81
N CYS A 157 -6.06 -8.64 -7.85
CA CYS A 157 -5.45 -9.28 -6.68
C CYS A 157 -4.56 -10.45 -7.09
N GLY A 158 -4.99 -11.28 -8.04
CA GLY A 158 -4.22 -12.41 -8.57
C GLY A 158 -2.93 -11.97 -9.27
N LEU A 159 -2.95 -10.86 -10.01
CA LEU A 159 -1.75 -10.28 -10.64
C LEU A 159 -0.79 -9.66 -9.61
N ILE A 160 -1.31 -9.10 -8.52
CA ILE A 160 -0.49 -8.52 -7.44
C ILE A 160 0.09 -9.60 -6.53
N LEU A 161 -0.58 -10.74 -6.37
CA LEU A 161 -0.24 -11.79 -5.41
C LEU A 161 1.19 -12.36 -5.60
N PRO A 162 1.68 -12.66 -6.82
CA PRO A 162 3.07 -13.04 -7.06
C PRO A 162 4.08 -12.01 -6.56
N ALA A 163 3.76 -10.72 -6.69
CA ALA A 163 4.61 -9.61 -6.29
C ALA A 163 4.54 -9.36 -4.78
N ASN A 164 3.34 -9.30 -4.19
CA ASN A 164 3.10 -8.96 -2.79
C ASN A 164 1.78 -9.55 -2.26
N PHE A 165 1.87 -10.56 -1.40
CA PHE A 165 0.71 -11.17 -0.75
C PHE A 165 -0.07 -10.18 0.15
N SER A 166 0.60 -9.49 1.09
CA SER A 166 -0.07 -8.57 2.03
C SER A 166 -0.85 -7.45 1.30
N THR A 167 -0.26 -6.88 0.24
CA THR A 167 -0.95 -5.87 -0.59
C THR A 167 -2.19 -6.42 -1.29
N ALA A 168 -2.12 -7.64 -1.83
CA ALA A 168 -3.27 -8.28 -2.48
C ALA A 168 -4.39 -8.60 -1.47
N ALA A 169 -4.03 -9.11 -0.29
CA ALA A 169 -4.97 -9.44 0.79
C ALA A 169 -5.67 -8.19 1.35
N LEU A 170 -4.91 -7.12 1.63
CA LEU A 170 -5.46 -5.86 2.11
C LEU A 170 -6.39 -5.23 1.06
N LEU A 171 -6.00 -5.24 -0.22
CA LEU A 171 -6.84 -4.74 -1.29
C LEU A 171 -8.14 -5.55 -1.43
N PHE A 172 -8.06 -6.88 -1.34
CA PHE A 172 -9.23 -7.75 -1.35
C PHE A 172 -10.19 -7.42 -0.21
N LEU A 173 -9.67 -7.24 1.01
CA LEU A 173 -10.46 -6.86 2.18
C LEU A 173 -11.14 -5.49 2.00
N ILE A 174 -10.44 -4.49 1.47
CA ILE A 174 -11.02 -3.17 1.15
C ILE A 174 -12.16 -3.32 0.14
N CYS A 175 -11.97 -4.12 -0.91
CA CYS A 175 -13.00 -4.34 -1.93
C CYS A 175 -14.24 -5.03 -1.35
N VAL A 176 -14.06 -6.06 -0.53
CA VAL A 176 -15.17 -6.74 0.17
C VAL A 176 -15.91 -5.78 1.08
N THR A 177 -15.19 -4.95 1.84
CA THR A 177 -15.78 -3.93 2.72
C THR A 177 -16.61 -2.92 1.93
N LEU A 178 -16.10 -2.49 0.77
CA LEU A 178 -16.80 -1.55 -0.12
C LEU A 178 -18.09 -2.17 -0.68
N MET A 179 -18.07 -3.44 -1.06
CA MET A 179 -19.28 -4.18 -1.48
C MET A 179 -20.29 -4.35 -0.33
N PHE A 180 -19.81 -4.59 0.88
CA PHE A 180 -20.65 -4.68 2.08
C PHE A 180 -21.35 -3.34 2.37
N ILE A 181 -20.62 -2.23 2.31
CA ILE A 181 -21.17 -0.87 2.47
C ILE A 181 -22.20 -0.56 1.38
N ALA A 182 -21.97 -1.03 0.15
CA ALA A 182 -22.90 -0.88 -0.96
C ALA A 182 -24.12 -1.82 -0.89
N GLN A 183 -24.34 -2.49 0.25
CA GLN A 183 -25.47 -3.39 0.51
C GLN A 183 -25.58 -4.56 -0.47
N VAL A 184 -24.43 -5.05 -0.97
CA VAL A 184 -24.42 -6.29 -1.74
C VAL A 184 -24.89 -7.43 -0.82
N PRO A 185 -25.88 -8.24 -1.24
CA PRO A 185 -26.43 -9.34 -0.44
C PRO A 185 -25.35 -10.28 0.10
N ILE A 186 -25.31 -10.40 1.43
CA ILE A 186 -24.26 -11.14 2.19
C ILE A 186 -24.16 -12.59 1.73
N LYS A 187 -25.27 -13.23 1.34
CA LYS A 187 -25.27 -14.61 0.83
C LYS A 187 -24.36 -14.77 -0.39
N HIS A 188 -24.47 -13.86 -1.35
CA HIS A 188 -23.65 -13.90 -2.57
C HIS A 188 -22.19 -13.58 -2.27
N LEU A 189 -21.95 -12.63 -1.36
CA LEU A 189 -20.61 -12.27 -0.91
C LEU A 189 -19.92 -13.45 -0.19
N ALA A 190 -20.61 -14.13 0.71
CA ALA A 190 -20.09 -15.28 1.46
C ALA A 190 -19.72 -16.45 0.54
N VAL A 191 -20.57 -16.77 -0.44
CA VAL A 191 -20.27 -17.82 -1.43
C VAL A 191 -19.03 -17.48 -2.25
N LEU A 192 -18.89 -16.23 -2.70
CA LEU A 192 -17.76 -15.82 -3.54
C LEU A 192 -16.46 -15.71 -2.75
N ILE A 193 -16.51 -15.23 -1.51
CA ILE A 193 -15.35 -15.23 -0.60
C ILE A 193 -14.93 -16.67 -0.31
N GLY A 194 -15.88 -17.55 0.02
CA GLY A 194 -15.61 -18.98 0.22
C GLY A 194 -14.96 -19.62 -0.99
N ALA A 195 -15.46 -19.32 -2.20
CA ALA A 195 -14.85 -19.77 -3.45
C ALA A 195 -13.43 -19.22 -3.66
N ALA A 196 -13.18 -17.95 -3.35
CA ALA A 196 -11.85 -17.34 -3.45
C ALA A 196 -10.85 -17.97 -2.47
N VAL A 197 -11.27 -18.21 -1.22
CA VAL A 197 -10.45 -18.89 -0.20
C VAL A 197 -10.16 -20.34 -0.61
N ALA A 198 -11.17 -21.07 -1.11
CA ALA A 198 -11.00 -22.44 -1.60
C ALA A 198 -10.05 -22.49 -2.80
N ALA A 199 -10.19 -21.57 -3.76
CA ALA A 199 -9.29 -21.46 -4.91
C ALA A 199 -7.84 -21.16 -4.49
N PHE A 200 -7.66 -20.28 -3.49
CA PHE A 200 -6.34 -19.97 -2.96
C PHE A 200 -5.73 -21.15 -2.19
N ALA A 201 -6.51 -21.87 -1.38
CA ALA A 201 -6.07 -23.09 -0.71
C ALA A 201 -5.65 -24.17 -1.71
N LEU A 202 -6.45 -24.36 -2.78
CA LEU A 202 -6.12 -25.27 -3.87
C LEU A 202 -4.82 -24.86 -4.57
N LEU A 203 -4.61 -23.57 -4.79
CA LEU A 203 -3.38 -23.03 -5.38
C LEU A 203 -2.15 -23.35 -4.50
N LEU A 204 -2.26 -23.23 -3.18
CA LEU A 204 -1.18 -23.60 -2.26
C LEU A 204 -0.87 -25.09 -2.32
N LEU A 205 -1.91 -25.95 -2.36
CA LEU A 205 -1.71 -27.39 -2.52
C LEU A 205 -1.01 -27.73 -3.83
N ILE A 206 -1.45 -27.15 -4.96
CA ILE A 206 -0.82 -27.36 -6.26
C ILE A 206 0.65 -26.92 -6.23
N ALA A 207 0.96 -25.82 -5.56
CA ALA A 207 2.33 -25.32 -5.44
C ALA A 207 3.22 -26.23 -4.59
N ASP A 208 2.68 -26.90 -3.57
CA ASP A 208 3.41 -27.92 -2.80
C ASP A 208 3.74 -29.16 -3.66
N PHE A 209 2.86 -29.53 -4.60
CA PHE A 209 3.11 -30.64 -5.54
C PHE A 209 4.03 -30.26 -6.71
N PHE A 210 4.02 -29.00 -7.14
CA PHE A 210 4.79 -28.49 -8.27
C PHE A 210 5.58 -27.23 -7.88
N PRO A 211 6.68 -27.38 -7.12
CA PRO A 211 7.44 -26.27 -6.57
C PRO A 211 8.03 -25.33 -7.63
N ASP A 212 8.32 -25.84 -8.83
CA ASP A 212 8.88 -25.05 -9.94
C ASP A 212 7.86 -24.07 -10.57
N LEU A 213 6.55 -24.31 -10.43
CA LEU A 213 5.52 -23.45 -11.01
C LEU A 213 5.32 -22.15 -10.22
N LEU A 214 5.47 -22.20 -8.90
CA LEU A 214 5.24 -21.06 -8.01
C LEU A 214 6.29 -21.07 -6.87
N PRO A 215 7.56 -20.71 -7.15
CA PRO A 215 8.64 -20.76 -6.16
C PRO A 215 8.37 -19.91 -4.91
N ARG A 216 7.44 -18.96 -5.00
CA ARG A 216 7.07 -18.06 -3.92
C ARG A 216 5.90 -18.55 -3.05
N ALA A 217 5.16 -19.56 -3.49
CA ALA A 217 4.02 -20.08 -2.72
C ALA A 217 4.42 -20.62 -1.34
N ALA A 218 5.63 -21.21 -1.24
CA ALA A 218 6.22 -21.62 0.03
C ALA A 218 6.35 -20.46 1.02
N THR A 219 6.72 -19.26 0.55
CA THR A 219 6.79 -18.07 1.42
C THR A 219 5.42 -17.57 1.86
N TRP A 220 4.38 -17.73 1.03
CA TRP A 220 3.01 -17.36 1.41
C TRP A 220 2.46 -18.33 2.46
N ALA A 221 2.67 -19.63 2.27
CA ALA A 221 2.29 -20.66 3.23
C ALA A 221 3.03 -20.46 4.57
N ALA A 222 4.32 -20.14 4.53
CA ALA A 222 5.10 -19.82 5.73
C ALA A 222 4.55 -18.60 6.46
N ARG A 223 4.15 -17.53 5.74
CA ARG A 223 3.51 -16.34 6.35
C ARG A 223 2.19 -16.68 7.02
N ILE A 224 1.32 -17.47 6.37
CA ILE A 224 0.02 -17.86 6.95
C ILE A 224 0.22 -18.74 8.19
N LYS A 225 1.17 -19.66 8.16
CA LYS A 225 1.51 -20.49 9.34
C LYS A 225 2.06 -19.63 10.48
N ALA A 226 2.96 -18.68 10.18
CA ALA A 226 3.51 -17.74 11.16
C ALA A 226 2.45 -16.83 11.81
N PHE A 227 1.34 -16.53 11.12
CA PHE A 227 0.20 -15.82 11.72
C PHE A 227 -0.54 -16.62 12.80
N GLY A 228 -0.54 -17.96 12.70
CA GLY A 228 -1.27 -18.84 13.61
C GLY A 228 -0.42 -19.49 14.70
N SER A 229 0.89 -19.56 14.53
CA SER A 229 1.83 -20.13 15.50
C SER A 229 2.74 -19.05 16.08
N GLU A 230 2.65 -18.81 17.40
CA GLU A 230 3.73 -18.11 18.12
C GLU A 230 4.97 -19.02 18.18
N ALA A 231 5.93 -18.88 17.26
CA ALA A 231 7.35 -19.18 17.52
C ALA A 231 8.26 -19.05 16.29
N GLY A 232 9.44 -18.47 16.51
CA GLY A 232 10.62 -18.56 15.63
C GLY A 232 11.58 -17.39 15.84
N SER A 233 12.58 -17.57 16.73
CA SER A 233 13.41 -16.53 17.35
C SER A 233 14.37 -15.75 16.45
N ASP A 234 14.59 -16.12 15.18
CA ASP A 234 15.61 -15.45 14.34
C ASP A 234 15.06 -14.70 13.10
N ALA A 235 13.88 -15.07 12.60
CA ALA A 235 13.25 -14.39 11.45
C ALA A 235 12.63 -13.03 11.82
N ASN A 236 12.55 -12.73 13.12
CA ASN A 236 11.89 -11.57 13.68
C ASN A 236 12.85 -10.46 14.10
N TYR A 237 14.15 -10.50 13.73
CA TYR A 237 15.11 -9.47 14.10
C TYR A 237 14.58 -8.03 13.86
N GLN A 238 13.96 -7.78 12.69
CA GLN A 238 13.34 -6.49 12.38
C GLN A 238 12.14 -6.17 13.28
N VAL A 239 11.28 -7.15 13.56
CA VAL A 239 10.07 -7.01 14.38
C VAL A 239 10.43 -6.85 15.87
N GLU A 240 11.43 -7.56 16.35
CA GLU A 240 11.91 -7.52 17.72
C GLU A 240 12.62 -6.19 18.00
N HIS A 241 13.48 -5.73 17.11
CA HIS A 241 14.08 -4.40 17.23
C HIS A 241 13.05 -3.26 17.12
N ALA A 242 11.97 -3.44 16.35
CA ALA A 242 10.84 -2.51 16.34
C ALA A 242 10.10 -2.50 17.69
N LYS A 243 9.83 -3.68 18.26
CA LYS A 243 9.21 -3.84 19.58
C LYS A 243 10.08 -3.22 20.69
N ILE A 244 11.39 -3.43 20.66
CA ILE A 244 12.35 -2.82 21.59
C ILE A 244 12.36 -1.29 21.44
N ALA A 245 12.33 -0.77 20.20
CA ALA A 245 12.26 0.66 19.95
C ALA A 245 10.97 1.28 20.52
N ILE A 246 9.83 0.60 20.37
CA ILE A 246 8.53 1.01 20.95
C ILE A 246 8.58 0.97 22.49
N ALA A 247 9.08 -0.13 23.07
CA ALA A 247 9.18 -0.31 24.52
C ALA A 247 10.13 0.71 25.17
N SER A 248 11.14 1.18 24.45
CA SER A 248 12.07 2.22 24.90
C SER A 248 11.51 3.65 24.84
N GLY A 249 10.26 3.83 24.39
CA GLY A 249 9.58 5.11 24.34
C GLY A 249 9.08 5.58 25.71
N GLY A 250 9.59 6.73 26.20
CA GLY A 250 9.13 7.36 27.44
C GLY A 250 7.82 8.14 27.27
N LEU A 251 7.28 8.73 28.34
CA LEU A 251 6.01 9.48 28.32
C LEU A 251 6.06 10.77 27.47
N PHE A 252 7.24 11.34 27.24
CA PHE A 252 7.44 12.63 26.55
C PHE A 252 8.02 12.47 25.13
N PRO A 253 7.45 13.15 24.11
CA PRO A 253 7.95 13.10 22.74
C PRO A 253 9.34 13.69 22.60
N SER A 254 10.27 12.82 22.21
CA SER A 254 11.56 13.24 21.65
C SER A 254 11.33 13.81 20.25
N MET A 255 12.08 14.86 19.92
CA MET A 255 12.00 15.53 18.62
C MET A 255 12.37 14.58 17.47
N PRO A 256 11.85 14.82 16.26
CA PRO A 256 12.13 13.96 15.12
C PRO A 256 13.63 13.92 14.83
N GLY A 257 14.20 12.71 14.83
CA GLY A 257 15.61 12.46 14.49
C GLY A 257 16.60 12.43 15.66
N THR A 258 16.15 12.55 16.91
CA THR A 258 16.99 12.39 18.11
C THR A 258 16.92 10.99 18.73
N ALA A 259 16.14 10.06 18.18
CA ALA A 259 15.97 8.74 18.75
C ALA A 259 17.19 7.84 18.53
N ALA A 260 17.80 7.31 19.62
CA ALA A 260 18.95 6.41 19.53
C ALA A 260 18.64 5.08 18.81
N SER A 261 17.37 4.69 18.72
CA SER A 261 16.89 3.50 17.98
C SER A 261 17.35 3.54 16.51
N ARG A 262 17.43 4.72 15.89
CA ARG A 262 17.86 4.91 14.50
C ARG A 262 19.20 4.26 14.15
N ASN A 263 20.11 4.12 15.12
CA ASN A 263 21.46 3.60 14.88
C ASN A 263 21.52 2.07 14.78
N TRP A 264 20.57 1.35 15.38
CA TRP A 264 20.59 -0.11 15.51
C TRP A 264 19.51 -0.82 14.69
N LEU A 265 18.59 -0.07 14.07
CA LEU A 265 17.63 -0.64 13.13
C LEU A 265 18.30 -0.90 11.76
N PRO A 266 17.98 -2.02 11.10
CA PRO A 266 18.56 -2.38 9.80
C PRO A 266 18.07 -1.47 8.65
N HIS A 267 16.81 -1.00 8.69
CA HIS A 267 16.20 -0.13 7.66
C HIS A 267 15.41 1.08 8.23
N PRO A 268 16.04 2.00 8.98
CA PRO A 268 15.36 3.13 9.64
C PRO A 268 14.73 4.16 8.68
N TYR A 269 15.03 4.07 7.39
CA TYR A 269 14.63 5.02 6.36
C TYR A 269 13.43 4.57 5.50
N SER A 270 12.89 3.35 5.71
CA SER A 270 11.78 2.81 4.90
C SER A 270 10.57 2.43 5.76
N ASP A 271 10.56 1.20 6.29
CA ASP A 271 9.49 0.59 7.09
C ASP A 271 9.53 1.04 8.57
N MET A 272 10.67 1.55 9.00
CA MET A 272 10.93 1.92 10.40
C MET A 272 11.08 3.44 10.59
N ILE A 273 10.43 4.25 9.75
CA ILE A 273 10.56 5.71 9.85
C ILE A 273 9.95 6.26 11.14
N THR A 274 8.79 5.76 11.57
CA THR A 274 8.12 6.22 12.80
C THR A 274 8.91 5.84 14.06
N PRO A 275 9.33 4.57 14.25
CA PRO A 275 10.13 4.18 15.42
C PRO A 275 11.54 4.78 15.45
N SER A 276 12.12 5.11 14.28
CA SER A 276 13.46 5.70 14.20
C SER A 276 13.48 7.23 14.32
N SER A 277 12.36 7.91 14.00
CA SER A 277 12.27 9.37 14.12
C SER A 277 11.63 9.81 15.44
N TRP A 278 10.65 9.07 15.97
CA TRP A 278 9.89 9.48 17.15
C TRP A 278 9.99 8.46 18.28
N ARG A 279 10.69 8.82 19.36
CA ARG A 279 10.93 7.91 20.49
C ARG A 279 9.68 7.62 21.34
N SER A 280 8.82 8.60 21.66
CA SER A 280 7.63 8.34 22.51
C SER A 280 6.35 8.09 21.75
N THR A 281 6.20 8.65 20.54
CA THR A 281 4.99 8.43 19.75
C THR A 281 4.91 6.99 19.26
N ALA A 282 6.01 6.24 19.32
CA ALA A 282 6.06 4.80 19.07
C ALA A 282 5.09 4.01 19.97
N ALA A 283 4.89 4.42 21.21
CA ALA A 283 3.94 3.79 22.14
C ALA A 283 2.46 4.04 21.76
N TYR A 284 2.15 5.23 21.22
CA TYR A 284 0.81 5.56 20.70
C TYR A 284 0.60 5.13 19.25
N SER A 285 1.67 4.97 18.46
CA SER A 285 1.63 4.42 17.10
C SER A 285 1.72 2.91 17.07
N ALA A 286 1.79 2.23 18.23
CA ALA A 286 1.71 0.78 18.32
C ALA A 286 0.43 0.27 17.63
N ASP A 287 -0.67 1.03 17.69
CA ASP A 287 -1.92 0.73 16.97
C ASP A 287 -1.80 0.83 15.44
N TRP A 288 -0.87 1.65 14.93
CA TRP A 288 -0.67 1.85 13.48
C TRP A 288 0.47 0.99 12.92
N ALA A 289 1.51 0.72 13.70
CA ALA A 289 2.61 -0.17 13.32
C ALA A 289 2.20 -1.65 13.31
N PHE A 290 1.22 -2.04 14.13
CA PHE A 290 0.62 -3.39 14.10
C PHE A 290 -0.03 -3.69 12.73
N CYS A 291 -0.49 -2.65 12.02
CA CYS A 291 -1.10 -2.76 10.69
C CYS A 291 -0.06 -2.95 9.56
N CYS A 292 1.20 -2.57 9.79
CA CYS A 292 2.30 -2.74 8.83
C CYS A 292 3.13 -4.02 9.05
N SER A 293 2.97 -4.71 10.18
CA SER A 293 3.60 -6.02 10.43
C SER A 293 2.72 -7.22 10.03
N THR A 294 1.73 -6.99 9.17
CA THR A 294 0.79 -8.00 8.64
C THR A 294 0.74 -7.98 7.12
#